data_AF-A0ABD5XBJ4-F1
#
_entry.id   AF-A0ABD5XBJ4-F1
#
_cell.length_a   1.000
_cell.length_b   1.000
_cell.length_c   1.000
_cell.angle_alpha   90.00
_cell.angle_beta   90.00
_cell.angle_gamma   90.00
#
_symmetry.space_group_name_H-M   'P 1'
#
loop_
_entity.id
_entity.type
_entity.pdbx_description
1 polymer ?
#
loop_
_entity_poly.entity_id
_entity_poly.type
_entity_poly.pdbx_seq_one_letter_code
_entity_poly.pdbx_strand_id
1 'polypeptide(L)' 'MPDSAELLSLHVVVEFVVMAAIVALLVPLDAAIPFLPLAVALAFLVVLYLARS' A
#
# COMPACT_ATOMS: atom_id res chain seq x y z
N MET A 1 -7.25 -17.26 17.34
CA MET A 1 -5.92 -16.66 17.17
C MET A 1 -5.83 -16.22 15.73
N PRO A 2 -5.43 -14.98 15.43
CA PRO A 2 -5.25 -14.55 14.04
C PRO A 2 -4.26 -15.50 13.37
N ASP A 3 -4.57 -15.88 12.14
CA ASP A 3 -3.72 -16.78 11.37
C ASP A 3 -2.36 -16.09 11.15
N SER A 4 -1.27 -16.84 11.16
CA SER A 4 0.08 -16.28 10.95
C SER A 4 0.18 -15.62 9.58
N ALA A 5 -0.57 -16.14 8.60
CA ALA A 5 -0.71 -15.55 7.28
C ALA A 5 -1.43 -14.20 7.29
N GLU A 6 -2.43 -14.04 8.16
CA GLU A 6 -3.20 -12.80 8.29
C GLU A 6 -2.36 -11.70 8.94
N LEU A 7 -1.58 -12.03 9.97
CA LEU A 7 -0.63 -11.11 10.61
C LEU A 7 0.48 -10.66 9.64
N LEU A 8 1.00 -11.59 8.85
CA LEU A 8 2.02 -11.29 7.84
C LEU A 8 1.46 -10.41 6.72
N SER A 9 0.25 -10.69 6.26
CA SER A 9 -0.48 -9.86 5.31
C SER A 9 -0.65 -8.43 5.83
N LEU A 10 -1.10 -8.27 7.06
CA LEU A 10 -1.29 -6.97 7.69
C LEU A 10 0.05 -6.20 7.81
N HIS A 11 1.12 -6.90 8.18
CA HIS A 11 2.45 -6.29 8.28
C HIS A 11 2.94 -5.75 6.93
N VAL A 12 2.78 -6.54 5.86
CA VAL A 12 3.14 -6.11 4.49
C VAL A 12 2.32 -4.89 4.07
N VAL A 13 1.02 -4.86 4.36
CA VAL A 13 0.17 -3.70 4.05
C VAL A 13 0.67 -2.45 4.78
N VAL A 14 1.01 -2.57 6.07
CA VAL A 14 1.52 -1.44 6.87
C VAL A 14 2.87 -0.95 6.34
N GLU A 15 3.83 -1.84 6.07
CA GLU A 15 5.12 -1.46 5.49
C GLU A 15 4.93 -0.72 4.17
N PHE A 16 4.02 -1.20 3.32
CA PHE A 16 3.76 -0.57 2.03
C PHE A 16 3.16 0.83 2.18
N VAL A 17 2.20 1.00 3.08
CA VAL A 17 1.59 2.32 3.37
C VAL A 17 2.64 3.30 3.90
N VAL A 18 3.51 2.84 4.81
CA VAL A 18 4.61 3.67 5.34
C VAL A 18 5.57 4.07 4.24
N MET A 19 5.99 3.14 3.38
CA MET A 19 6.90 3.42 2.27
C MET A 19 6.27 4.40 1.27
N ALA A 20 5.00 4.21 0.94
CA ALA A 20 4.25 5.11 0.06
C ALA A 20 4.14 6.53 0.64
N ALA A 21 3.90 6.66 1.95
CA ALA A 21 3.88 7.95 2.63
C ALA A 21 5.24 8.65 2.59
N ILE A 22 6.33 7.91 2.82
CA ILE A 22 7.70 8.43 2.72
C ILE A 22 7.98 8.91 1.30
N VAL A 23 7.64 8.12 0.28
CA VAL A 23 7.80 8.49 -1.12
C VAL A 23 7.00 9.75 -1.44
N ALA A 24 5.74 9.84 -1.02
CA ALA A 24 4.91 11.01 -1.26
C ALA A 24 5.44 12.29 -0.60
N LEU A 25 6.12 12.17 0.55
CA LEU A 25 6.68 13.31 1.29
C LEU A 25 8.08 13.73 0.80
N LEU A 26 8.88 12.78 0.31
CA LEU A 26 10.29 13.02 -0.01
C LEU A 26 10.58 13.08 -1.50
N VAL A 27 9.74 12.49 -2.35
CA VAL A 27 9.95 12.45 -3.79
C VAL A 27 9.15 13.58 -4.44
N PRO A 28 9.80 14.48 -5.21
CA PRO A 28 9.09 15.45 -6.02
C PRO A 28 8.05 14.75 -6.90
N LEU A 29 6.85 15.33 -7.01
CA LEU A 29 5.73 14.73 -7.75
C LEU A 29 6.14 14.27 -9.16
N ASP A 30 6.98 15.04 -9.85
CA ASP A 30 7.49 14.72 -11.19
C ASP A 30 8.26 13.40 -11.25
N ALA A 31 9.02 13.09 -10.19
CA ALA A 31 9.77 11.84 -10.07
C ALA A 31 8.91 10.67 -9.57
N ALA A 32 7.73 10.95 -8.99
CA ALA A 32 6.77 9.95 -8.55
C ALA A 32 5.83 9.46 -9.67
N ILE A 33 5.75 10.17 -10.81
CA ILE A 33 4.90 9.84 -11.96
C ILE A 33 5.05 8.39 -12.45
N PRO A 34 6.25 7.81 -12.58
CA PRO A 34 6.40 6.42 -13.01
C PRO A 34 5.81 5.40 -12.02
N PHE A 35 5.64 5.75 -10.75
CA PHE A 35 5.15 4.88 -9.68
C PHE A 35 3.65 5.02 -9.42
N LEU A 36 3.00 6.02 -9.99
CA LEU A 36 1.55 6.26 -9.89
C LEU A 36 0.70 5.02 -10.26
N PRO A 37 1.00 4.26 -11.35
CA PRO A 37 0.24 3.06 -11.68
C PRO A 37 0.27 2.00 -10.57
N LEU A 38 1.42 1.83 -9.91
CA LEU A 38 1.60 0.89 -8.82
C LEU A 38 0.81 1.33 -7.58
N ALA A 39 0.90 2.62 -7.22
CA ALA A 39 0.16 3.19 -6.09
C ALA A 39 -1.37 3.05 -6.27
N VAL A 40 -1.88 3.28 -7.49
CA VAL A 40 -3.31 3.13 -7.82
C VAL A 40 -3.73 1.66 -7.75
N ALA A 41 -2.95 0.73 -8.29
CA ALA A 41 -3.26 -0.70 -8.23
C ALA A 41 -3.37 -1.22 -6.78
N LEU A 42 -2.50 -0.72 -5.90
CA LEU A 42 -2.52 -1.08 -4.48
C LEU A 42 -3.68 -0.46 -3.72
N ALA A 43 -3.97 0.82 -3.96
CA ALA A 43 -5.16 1.44 -3.40
C ALA A 43 -6.43 0.67 -3.80
N PHE A 44 -6.51 0.22 -5.05
CA PHE A 44 -7.61 -0.60 -5.53
C PHE A 44 -7.69 -1.96 -4.82
N LEU A 45 -6.56 -2.65 -4.63
CA LEU A 45 -6.50 -3.90 -3.87
C LEU A 45 -6.96 -3.74 -2.42
N VAL A 46 -6.52 -2.68 -1.74
CA VAL A 46 -6.93 -2.36 -0.37
C VAL A 46 -8.43 -2.07 -0.30
N VAL A 47 -8.96 -1.27 -1.22
CA VAL A 47 -10.41 -0.97 -1.29
C VAL A 47 -11.21 -2.25 -1.54
N LEU A 48 -10.77 -3.12 -2.46
CA LEU A 48 -11.41 -4.40 -2.70
C LEU A 48 -11.39 -5.31 -1.48
N TYR A 49 -10.27 -5.36 -0.76
CA TYR A 49 -10.15 -6.15 0.47
C TYR A 49 -11.12 -5.63 1.55
N LEU A 50 -11.17 -4.31 1.75
CA LEU A 50 -12.10 -3.68 2.70
C LEU A 50 -13.57 -3.85 2.30
N ALA A 51 -13.89 -3.78 1.01
CA ALA A 51 -15.26 -3.96 0.52
C ALA A 51 -15.75 -5.43 0.59
N ARG A 52 -14.82 -6.38 0.76
CA ARG A 52 -15.09 -7.81 0.81
C ARG A 52 -15.11 -8.38 2.23
N SER A 53 -14.64 -7.62 3.21
CA SER A 53 -14.76 -7.91 4.66
C SER A 53 -16.02 -7.28 5.24
#